data_AF-A0A5B8UI83-F1
#
_entry.id   AF-A0A5B8UI83-F1
#
_cell.length_a   1.000
_cell.length_b   1.000
_cell.length_c   1.000
_cell.angle_alpha   90.00
_cell.angle_beta   90.00
_cell.angle_gamma   90.00
#
_symmetry.space_group_name_H-M   'P 1'
#
loop_
_entity.id
_entity.type
_entity.pdbx_description
1 polymer ?
#
loop_
_entity_poly.entity_id
_entity_poly.type
_entity_poly.pdbx_seq_one_letter_code
_entity_poly.pdbx_strand_id
1 'polypeptide(L)'
;MTNLRHPNFILGLVAIFVLVLSIGFRNNRDNNTGDVLIIISAVLMTVSWIWSIFEVQKTDTLEGGQKVVWLIAVIAIPFVGGMLYHWLHSKRNTIVD
;
A
#
# COMPACT_ATOMS: atom_id res chain seq x y z
N MET A 1 7.66 -15.23 -9.23
CA MET A 1 7.86 -15.17 -7.76
C MET A 1 7.21 -13.90 -7.25
N THR A 2 6.25 -14.00 -6.34
CA THR A 2 5.50 -12.86 -5.77
C THR A 2 6.45 -11.82 -5.16
N ASN A 3 6.49 -10.60 -5.70
CA ASN A 3 7.36 -9.49 -5.25
C ASN A 3 6.83 -8.83 -3.97
N LEU A 4 6.61 -9.65 -2.93
CA LEU A 4 6.15 -9.22 -1.60
C LEU A 4 7.25 -8.49 -0.82
N ARG A 5 8.46 -8.39 -1.37
CA ARG A 5 9.61 -7.71 -0.78
C ARG A 5 9.71 -6.24 -1.19
N HIS A 6 8.74 -5.70 -1.95
CA HIS A 6 8.74 -4.29 -2.28
C HIS A 6 8.61 -3.44 -1.00
N PRO A 7 9.52 -2.49 -0.73
CA PRO A 7 9.52 -1.71 0.52
C PRO A 7 8.18 -1.05 0.80
N ASN A 8 7.52 -0.53 -0.24
CA ASN A 8 6.21 0.10 -0.14
C ASN A 8 5.10 -0.87 0.29
N PHE A 9 5.15 -2.12 -0.19
CA PHE A 9 4.20 -3.16 0.19
C PHE A 9 4.35 -3.54 1.68
N ILE A 10 5.59 -3.68 2.15
CA ILE A 10 5.89 -3.94 3.57
C ILE A 10 5.44 -2.77 4.44
N LEU A 11 5.73 -1.53 4.01
CA LEU A 11 5.29 -0.31 4.69
C LEU A 11 3.77 -0.25 4.84
N GLY A 12 3.02 -0.54 3.77
CA GLY A 12 1.57 -0.57 3.81
C GLY A 12 1.03 -1.64 4.78
N LEU A 13 1.60 -2.85 4.77
CA LEU A 13 1.21 -3.92 5.71
C LEU A 13 1.50 -3.55 7.17
N VAL A 14 2.69 -3.00 7.44
CA VAL A 14 3.06 -2.53 8.78
C VAL A 14 2.11 -1.42 9.23
N ALA A 15 1.76 -0.48 8.35
CA ALA A 15 0.88 0.62 8.69
C ALA A 15 -0.55 0.13 9.04
N ILE A 16 -1.08 -0.86 8.30
CA ILE A 16 -2.36 -1.51 8.63
C ILE A 16 -2.27 -2.24 9.98
N PHE A 17 -1.18 -2.98 10.21
CA PHE A 17 -0.99 -3.71 11.47
C PHE A 17 -0.92 -2.75 12.67
N VAL A 18 -0.17 -1.65 12.53
CA VAL A 18 -0.10 -0.60 13.55
C VAL A 18 -1.48 0.00 13.78
N LEU A 19 -2.24 0.35 12.73
CA LEU A 19 -3.59 0.89 12.87
C LEU A 19 -4.51 -0.03 13.70
N VAL A 20 -4.49 -1.34 13.43
CA VAL A 20 -5.27 -2.34 14.18
C VAL A 20 -4.86 -2.36 15.66
N LEU A 21 -3.56 -2.35 15.94
CA LEU A 21 -3.05 -2.25 17.31
C LEU A 21 -3.48 -0.94 17.98
N SER A 22 -3.40 0.20 17.27
CA SER A 22 -3.79 1.52 17.78
C SER A 22 -5.25 1.54 18.22
N ILE A 23 -6.15 0.90 17.45
CA ILE A 23 -7.57 0.77 17.81
C ILE A 23 -7.73 -0.08 19.09
N GLY A 24 -6.95 -1.16 19.21
CA GLY A 24 -6.92 -1.98 20.43
C GLY A 24 -6.44 -1.20 21.66
N PHE A 25 -5.38 -0.39 21.50
CA PHE A 25 -4.86 0.48 22.57
C PHE A 25 -5.83 1.60 22.95
N ARG A 26 -6.56 2.16 21.97
CA ARG A 26 -7.59 3.18 22.23
C ARG A 26 -8.75 2.65 23.08
N ASN A 27 -9.01 1.34 23.03
CA ASN A 27 -10.04 0.71 23.86
C ASN A 27 -9.57 0.43 25.30
N ASN A 28 -8.28 0.61 25.60
CA ASN A 28 -7.75 0.62 26.96
C ASN A 28 -7.84 2.04 27.55
N ARG A 29 -7.81 2.14 28.88
CA ARG A 29 -7.99 3.37 29.67
C ARG A 29 -7.06 4.54 29.33
N ASP A 30 -6.04 4.34 28.50
CA ASP A 30 -5.05 5.34 28.11
C ASP A 30 -5.27 5.77 26.65
N ASN A 31 -6.31 6.59 26.47
CA ASN A 31 -6.86 6.99 25.18
C ASN A 31 -5.83 7.77 24.34
N ASN A 32 -4.93 8.51 25.01
CA ASN A 32 -3.96 9.38 24.37
C ASN A 32 -2.93 8.61 23.54
N THR A 33 -2.48 7.44 24.02
CA THR A 33 -1.53 6.60 23.27
C THR A 33 -2.17 6.02 22.03
N GLY A 34 -3.43 5.55 22.13
CA GLY A 34 -4.19 5.04 20.99
C GLY A 34 -4.38 6.10 19.90
N ASP A 35 -4.77 7.32 20.29
CA ASP A 35 -5.00 8.41 19.35
C ASP A 35 -3.72 8.84 18.61
N VAL A 36 -2.58 8.94 19.32
CA VAL A 36 -1.28 9.23 18.70
C VAL A 36 -0.88 8.15 17.70
N LEU A 37 -1.04 6.87 18.06
CA LEU A 37 -0.71 5.77 17.16
C LEU A 37 -1.65 5.70 15.93
N ILE A 38 -2.92 6.07 16.08
CA ILE A 38 -3.85 6.22 14.94
C ILE A 38 -3.32 7.30 13.99
N ILE A 39 -2.96 8.48 14.50
CA ILE A 39 -2.43 9.58 13.67
C ILE A 39 -1.16 9.14 12.94
N ILE A 40 -0.21 8.50 13.64
CA ILE A 40 1.03 8.01 13.03
C ILE A 40 0.73 6.99 11.93
N SER A 41 -0.17 6.03 12.19
CA SER A 41 -0.54 5.02 11.19
C SER A 41 -1.21 5.64 9.96
N ALA A 42 -2.10 6.63 10.15
CA ALA A 42 -2.75 7.33 9.05
C ALA A 42 -1.75 8.09 8.15
N VAL A 43 -0.74 8.72 8.76
CA VAL A 43 0.35 9.39 8.01
C VAL A 43 1.17 8.37 7.22
N LEU A 44 1.59 7.27 7.85
CA LEU A 44 2.36 6.21 7.17
C LEU A 44 1.57 5.60 6.01
N MET A 45 0.29 5.33 6.23
CA MET A 45 -0.61 4.82 5.20
C MET A 45 -0.71 5.80 4.02
N THR A 46 -0.86 7.10 4.29
CA THR A 46 -0.94 8.15 3.25
C THR A 46 0.36 8.24 2.44
N VAL A 47 1.52 8.21 3.12
CA VAL A 47 2.84 8.22 2.47
C VAL A 47 3.01 6.99 1.56
N SER A 48 2.64 5.80 2.04
CA SER A 48 2.71 4.57 1.24
C SER A 48 1.80 4.62 0.00
N TRP A 49 0.62 5.22 0.14
CA TRP A 49 -0.32 5.38 -0.96
C TRP A 49 0.21 6.31 -2.04
N ILE A 50 0.71 7.49 -1.65
CA ILE A 50 1.34 8.44 -2.59
C ILE A 50 2.54 7.79 -3.30
N TRP A 51 3.38 7.07 -2.55
CA TRP A 51 4.50 6.33 -3.11
C TRP A 51 4.04 5.33 -4.17
N SER A 52 2.95 4.60 -3.91
CA SER A 52 2.40 3.65 -4.88
C SER A 52 1.94 4.30 -6.18
N ILE A 53 1.41 5.53 -6.13
CA ILE A 53 1.04 6.29 -7.32
C ILE A 53 2.30 6.58 -8.16
N PHE A 54 3.38 7.01 -7.52
CA PHE A 54 4.66 7.25 -8.20
C PHE A 54 5.26 5.98 -8.79
N GLU A 55 5.13 4.83 -8.14
CA GLU A 55 5.60 3.54 -8.67
C GLU A 55 4.87 3.13 -9.95
N VAL A 56 3.54 3.29 -9.99
CA VAL A 56 2.76 3.03 -11.21
C VAL A 56 3.19 4.00 -12.32
N GLN A 57 3.43 5.28 -12.00
CA GLN A 57 3.91 6.25 -12.97
C GLN A 57 5.34 5.99 -13.48
N LYS A 58 6.23 5.48 -12.64
CA LYS A 58 7.62 5.16 -13.02
C LYS A 58 7.77 3.78 -13.65
N THR A 59 6.72 2.97 -13.68
CA THR A 59 6.79 1.67 -14.33
C THR A 59 6.77 1.84 -15.85
N ASP A 60 7.87 1.47 -16.49
CA ASP A 60 8.03 1.50 -17.96
C ASP A 60 7.54 0.20 -18.63
N THR A 61 7.23 -0.84 -17.84
CA THR A 61 6.75 -2.14 -18.36
C THR A 61 5.26 -2.18 -18.70
N LEU A 62 4.54 -1.08 -18.54
CA LEU A 62 3.10 -0.98 -18.81
C LEU A 62 2.86 -0.17 -20.09
N GLU A 63 2.09 -0.73 -21.03
CA GLU A 63 1.55 0.04 -22.15
C GLU A 63 0.62 1.16 -21.62
N GLY A 64 0.59 2.29 -22.33
CA GLY A 64 -0.07 3.52 -21.85
C GLY A 64 -1.51 3.32 -21.34
N GLY A 65 -2.31 2.48 -22.00
CA GLY A 65 -3.67 2.14 -21.55
C GLY A 65 -3.70 1.35 -20.23
N GLN A 66 -2.83 0.35 -20.06
CA GLN A 66 -2.73 -0.42 -18.82
C GLN A 66 -2.25 0.44 -17.65
N LYS A 67 -1.34 1.38 -17.92
CA LYS A 67 -0.83 2.33 -16.93
C LYS A 67 -1.92 3.24 -16.38
N VAL A 68 -2.80 3.74 -17.24
CA VAL A 68 -3.95 4.59 -16.85
C VAL A 68 -4.94 3.80 -16.00
N VAL A 69 -5.27 2.56 -16.38
CA VAL A 69 -6.15 1.68 -15.59
C VAL A 69 -5.59 1.45 -14.19
N TRP A 70 -4.28 1.16 -14.08
CA TRP A 70 -3.63 0.98 -12.78
C TRP A 70 -3.56 2.25 -11.95
N LEU A 71 -3.32 3.39 -12.58
CA LEU A 71 -3.30 4.68 -11.89
C LEU A 71 -4.69 4.98 -11.29
N ILE A 72 -5.76 4.79 -12.08
CA ILE A 72 -7.14 4.96 -11.62
C ILE A 72 -7.44 3.98 -10.48
N ALA A 73 -7.03 2.72 -10.58
CA ALA A 73 -7.25 1.73 -9.52
C ALA A 73 -6.54 2.10 -8.20
N VAL A 74 -5.28 2.55 -8.27
CA VAL A 74 -4.51 2.98 -7.09
C VAL A 74 -5.10 4.24 -6.45
N ILE A 75 -5.60 5.18 -7.26
CA ILE A 75 -6.23 6.41 -6.77
C ILE A 75 -7.62 6.12 -6.18
N ALA A 76 -8.44 5.31 -6.86
CA ALA A 76 -9.81 5.01 -6.48
C ALA A 76 -9.90 4.16 -5.21
N ILE A 77 -8.90 3.31 -4.95
CA ILE A 77 -8.87 2.45 -3.78
C ILE A 77 -7.56 2.68 -3.01
N PRO A 78 -7.51 3.70 -2.14
CA PRO A 78 -6.38 3.94 -1.26
C PRO A 78 -6.03 2.68 -0.46
N PHE A 79 -4.74 2.48 -0.21
CA PHE A 79 -4.16 1.35 0.56
C PHE A 79 -4.23 -0.03 -0.11
N VAL A 80 -5.32 -0.35 -0.83
CA VAL A 80 -5.48 -1.65 -1.48
C VAL A 80 -4.92 -1.63 -2.90
N GLY A 81 -5.09 -0.52 -3.64
CA GLY A 81 -4.73 -0.48 -5.06
C GLY A 81 -3.24 -0.69 -5.31
N GLY A 82 -2.38 -0.16 -4.45
CA GLY A 82 -0.93 -0.37 -4.53
C GLY A 82 -0.50 -1.81 -4.20
N MET A 83 -1.14 -2.42 -3.20
CA MET A 83 -0.91 -3.83 -2.87
C MET A 83 -1.40 -4.76 -3.98
N LEU A 84 -2.58 -4.47 -4.55
CA LEU A 84 -3.12 -5.18 -5.71
C LEU A 84 -2.20 -5.09 -6.92
N TYR A 85 -1.62 -3.91 -7.19
CA TYR A 85 -0.65 -3.72 -8.26
C TYR A 85 0.55 -4.65 -8.12
N HIS A 86 1.19 -4.63 -6.96
CA HIS A 86 2.34 -5.49 -6.71
C HIS A 86 1.98 -6.97 -6.70
N TRP A 87 0.78 -7.33 -6.22
CA TRP A 87 0.35 -8.73 -6.18
C TRP A 87 0.01 -9.30 -7.57
N LEU A 88 -0.69 -8.53 -8.40
CA LEU A 88 -1.12 -8.95 -9.75
C LEU A 88 0.00 -8.82 -10.79
N HIS A 89 0.78 -7.74 -10.77
CA HIS A 89 1.84 -7.51 -11.74
C HIS A 89 3.03 -8.47 -11.55
N SER A 90 3.16 -9.06 -10.35
CA SER A 90 4.17 -10.08 -10.08
C SER A 90 3.96 -11.42 -10.80
N LYS A 91 2.76 -11.68 -11.37
CA LYS A 91 2.49 -12.88 -12.17
C LYS A 91 2.96 -12.79 -13.63
N ARG A 92 3.32 -11.59 -14.13
CA ARG A 92 3.63 -11.38 -15.56
C ARG A 92 5.12 -11.47 -15.91
N ASN A 93 5.95 -12.01 -15.02
CA ASN A 93 7.37 -12.29 -15.28
C ASN A 93 7.69 -13.80 -15.26
N THR A 94 6.70 -14.68 -15.51
CA THR A 94 6.91 -16.14 -15.57
C THR A 94 6.31 -16.81 -16.81
N ILE A 95 6.20 -16.10 -17.94
CA ILE A 95 5.85 -16.73 -19.24
C ILE A 95 6.95 -16.42 -20.26
N VAL A 96 8.17 -16.87 -19.96
CA VAL A 96 9.26 -17.42 -20.81
C VAL A 96 10.34 -17.77 -19.75
N ASP A 97 10.78 -18.99 -19.50
CA ASP A 97 10.92 -20.20 -20.32
C ASP A 97 10.23 -21.44 -19.72
#